data_AF-A0A9W7HJN9-F1
#
_entry.id   AF-A0A9W7HJN9-F1
#
_cell.length_a   1.000
_cell.length_b   1.000
_cell.length_c   1.000
_cell.angle_alpha   90.00
_cell.angle_beta   90.00
_cell.angle_gamma   90.00
#
_symmetry.space_group_name_H-M   'P 1'
#
loop_
_entity.id
_entity.type
_entity.pdbx_description
1 polymer ?
#
loop_
_entity_poly.entity_id
_entity_poly.type
_entity_poly.pdbx_seq_one_letter_code
_entity_poly.pdbx_strand_id
1 'polypeptide(L)'
;MLAGRRPISHGKNIVREVNTAHQSGMTFSITDSRMGCYPSECIERIVGLALSCCQDKTENRPSMPDMVRELECMLKMTPETESVSSDSAYSNSNSGSCYHHLRRPMVTPR
;
A
#
# COMPACT_ATOMS: atom_id res chain seq x y z
N MET A 1 0.78 3.49 8.17
CA MET A 1 1.73 2.40 7.85
C MET A 1 1.04 1.41 6.94
N LEU A 2 1.68 0.96 5.86
CA LEU A 2 1.07 0.10 4.83
C LEU A 2 0.55 -1.24 5.36
N ALA A 3 1.39 -1.98 6.08
CA ALA A 3 1.07 -3.36 6.47
C ALA A 3 0.52 -3.51 7.90
N GLY A 4 0.59 -2.45 8.72
CA GLY A 4 0.03 -2.46 10.09
C GLY A 4 0.68 -3.45 11.06
N ARG A 5 1.80 -4.06 10.68
CA ARG A 5 2.48 -5.14 11.40
C ARG A 5 3.83 -4.65 11.95
N ARG A 6 4.34 -5.36 12.96
CA ARG A 6 5.68 -5.10 13.51
C ARG A 6 6.76 -5.54 12.51
N PRO A 7 7.94 -4.90 12.50
CA PRO A 7 9.05 -5.28 11.61
C PRO A 7 9.43 -6.76 11.68
N ILE A 8 9.42 -7.33 12.89
CA ILE A 8 9.57 -8.76 13.15
C ILE A 8 8.36 -9.24 13.95
N SER A 9 7.76 -10.35 13.51
CA SER A 9 6.66 -11.01 14.24
C SER A 9 6.73 -12.52 14.02
N HIS A 10 6.69 -13.31 15.09
CA HIS A 10 6.69 -14.78 15.02
C HIS A 10 7.86 -15.34 14.18
N GLY A 11 9.05 -14.73 14.29
CA GLY A 11 10.24 -15.11 13.52
C GLY A 11 10.23 -14.71 12.04
N LYS A 12 9.17 -14.03 11.57
CA LYS A 12 9.07 -13.56 10.20
C LYS A 12 9.45 -12.08 10.09
N ASN A 13 10.15 -11.74 9.00
CA ASN A 13 10.57 -10.38 8.68
C ASN A 13 9.60 -9.76 7.68
N ILE A 14 9.09 -8.58 8.00
CA ILE A 14 8.05 -7.91 7.21
C ILE A 14 8.51 -7.56 5.79
N VAL A 15 9.77 -7.15 5.60
CA VAL A 15 10.31 -6.80 4.29
C VAL A 15 10.30 -8.02 3.38
N ARG A 16 10.70 -9.19 3.91
CA ARG A 16 10.66 -10.46 3.16
C ARG A 16 9.23 -10.83 2.79
N GLU A 17 8.29 -10.75 3.72
CA GLU A 17 6.88 -11.08 3.44
C GLU A 17 6.26 -10.15 2.40
N VAL A 18 6.52 -8.84 2.50
CA VAL A 18 6.04 -7.84 1.52
C VAL A 18 6.66 -8.10 0.15
N ASN A 19 7.97 -8.38 0.07
CA ASN A 19 8.64 -8.69 -1.19
C ASN A 19 8.06 -9.95 -1.85
N THR A 20 7.84 -11.01 -1.07
CA THR A 20 7.20 -12.24 -1.57
C THR A 20 5.79 -11.96 -2.08
N ALA A 21 4.97 -11.21 -1.34
CA ALA A 21 3.61 -10.87 -1.76
C ALA A 21 3.60 -10.02 -3.05
N HIS A 22 4.49 -9.03 -3.16
CA HIS A 22 4.61 -8.19 -4.35
C HIS A 22 5.02 -9.01 -5.59
N GLN A 23 6.03 -9.87 -5.46
CA GLN A 23 6.47 -10.75 -6.56
C GLN A 23 5.40 -11.75 -7.01
N SER A 24 4.48 -12.11 -6.12
CA SER A 24 3.38 -13.03 -6.41
C SER A 24 2.07 -12.33 -6.77
N GLY A 25 2.07 -11.00 -6.91
CA GLY A 25 0.87 -10.21 -7.24
C GLY A 25 -0.19 -10.19 -6.12
N MET A 26 0.20 -10.57 -4.90
CA MET A 26 -0.66 -10.67 -3.72
C MET A 26 -0.48 -9.48 -2.77
N THR A 27 -0.09 -8.31 -3.27
CA THR A 27 0.21 -7.12 -2.48
C THR A 27 -0.92 -6.73 -1.52
N PHE A 28 -2.18 -6.88 -1.93
CA PHE A 28 -3.34 -6.59 -1.09
C PHE A 28 -3.46 -7.49 0.16
N SER A 29 -2.88 -8.69 0.14
CA SER A 29 -2.91 -9.62 1.28
C SER A 29 -2.08 -9.13 2.47
N ILE A 30 -1.09 -8.27 2.22
CA ILE A 30 -0.22 -7.72 3.27
C ILE A 30 -0.62 -6.31 3.69
N THR A 31 -1.59 -5.69 3.02
CA THR A 31 -2.07 -4.35 3.33
C THR A 31 -2.89 -4.35 4.62
N ASP A 32 -2.69 -3.34 5.46
CA ASP A 32 -3.40 -3.16 6.71
C ASP A 32 -4.89 -2.96 6.43
N SER A 33 -5.70 -3.89 6.95
CA SER A 33 -7.16 -3.85 6.84
C SER A 33 -7.82 -2.59 7.39
N ARG A 34 -7.09 -1.81 8.19
CA ARG A 34 -7.57 -0.54 8.76
C ARG A 34 -7.35 0.66 7.84
N MET A 35 -6.70 0.50 6.69
CA MET A 35 -6.41 1.60 5.74
C MET A 35 -7.63 2.12 4.96
N GLY A 36 -8.80 1.48 5.09
CA GLY A 36 -10.00 1.89 4.37
C GLY A 36 -9.90 1.63 2.86
N CYS A 37 -10.54 2.47 2.05
CA CYS A 37 -10.53 2.34 0.59
C CYS A 37 -9.33 3.08 0.00
N TYR A 38 -8.69 2.46 -0.99
CA TYR A 38 -7.58 3.05 -1.73
C TYR A 38 -7.59 2.58 -3.20
N PRO A 39 -7.03 3.36 -4.13
CA PRO A 39 -6.76 2.89 -5.49
C PRO A 39 -5.72 1.78 -5.48
N SER A 40 -5.93 0.71 -6.25
CA SER A 40 -4.96 -0.39 -6.36
C SER A 40 -3.59 0.06 -6.86
N GLU A 41 -3.58 0.96 -7.84
CA GLU A 41 -2.34 1.48 -8.42
C GLU A 41 -1.48 2.19 -7.37
N CYS A 42 -2.12 2.89 -6.43
CA CYS A 42 -1.43 3.57 -5.34
C CYS A 42 -0.72 2.56 -4.43
N ILE A 43 -1.39 1.45 -4.09
CA ILE A 43 -0.77 0.40 -3.27
C ILE A 43 0.43 -0.24 -3.97
N GLU A 44 0.29 -0.61 -5.24
CA GLU A 44 1.39 -1.23 -5.99
C GLU A 44 2.61 -0.30 -6.06
N ARG A 45 2.40 0.99 -6.34
CA ARG A 45 3.50 1.97 -6.36
C ARG A 45 4.12 2.19 -4.98
N ILE A 46 3.31 2.33 -3.92
CA ILE A 46 3.81 2.48 -2.55
C ILE A 46 4.64 1.26 -2.14
N VAL A 47 4.21 0.05 -2.49
CA VAL A 47 4.95 -1.19 -2.19
C VAL A 47 6.27 -1.24 -2.95
N GLY A 48 6.25 -0.90 -4.24
CA GLY A 48 7.47 -0.79 -5.04
C GLY A 48 8.47 0.20 -4.43
N LEU A 49 8.00 1.38 -4.01
CA LEU A 49 8.83 2.39 -3.34
C LEU A 49 9.34 1.92 -1.96
N ALA A 50 8.50 1.24 -1.18
CA ALA A 50 8.92 0.69 0.11
C ALA A 50 10.02 -0.39 -0.07
N LEU A 51 9.90 -1.24 -1.09
CA LEU A 51 10.90 -2.26 -1.40
C LEU A 51 12.20 -1.67 -1.92
N SER A 52 12.17 -0.60 -2.73
CA SER A 52 13.38 0.08 -3.19
C SER A 52 14.15 0.72 -2.03
N CYS A 53 13.46 1.29 -1.05
CA CYS A 53 14.06 1.79 0.19
C CYS A 53 14.74 0.69 1.04
N CYS A 54 14.29 -0.55 0.93
CA CYS A 54 14.78 -1.69 1.70
C CYS A 54 15.77 -2.59 0.95
N GLN A 55 16.33 -2.13 -0.18
CA GLN A 55 17.32 -2.90 -0.93
C GLN A 55 18.58 -3.18 -0.10
N ASP A 56 19.15 -4.37 -0.25
CA ASP A 56 20.37 -4.77 0.47
C ASP A 56 21.55 -3.86 0.10
N LYS A 57 21.67 -3.55 -1.19
CA LYS A 57 22.66 -2.64 -1.76
C LYS A 57 22.22 -1.19 -1.58
N THR A 58 23.03 -0.41 -0.86
CA THR A 58 22.72 1.00 -0.56
C THR A 58 22.64 1.87 -1.82
N GLU A 59 23.46 1.56 -2.83
CA GLU A 59 23.47 2.26 -4.13
C GLU A 59 22.15 2.10 -4.92
N ASN A 60 21.35 1.08 -4.60
CA ASN A 60 20.05 0.86 -5.23
C ASN A 60 18.90 1.54 -4.46
N ARG A 61 19.17 2.12 -3.29
CA ARG A 61 18.16 2.82 -2.50
C ARG A 61 17.95 4.22 -3.09
N PRO A 62 16.70 4.69 -3.20
CA PRO A 62 16.43 6.05 -3.65
C PRO A 62 17.02 7.05 -2.65
N SER A 63 17.44 8.21 -3.17
CA SER A 63 17.74 9.34 -2.31
C SER A 63 16.46 9.88 -1.66
N MET A 64 16.57 10.55 -0.51
CA MET A 64 15.42 11.19 0.14
C MET A 64 14.61 12.11 -0.80
N PRO A 65 15.21 12.99 -1.63
CA PRO A 65 14.43 13.81 -2.56
C PRO A 65 13.73 12.98 -3.65
N ASP A 66 14.36 11.91 -4.16
CA ASP A 66 13.69 11.02 -5.13
C ASP A 66 12.49 10.31 -4.49
N MET A 67 12.64 9.88 -3.23
CA MET A 67 11.58 9.23 -2.47
C MET A 67 10.40 10.17 -2.21
N VAL A 68 10.67 11.43 -1.82
CA VAL A 68 9.61 12.44 -1.62
C VAL A 68 8.90 12.77 -2.93
N ARG A 69 9.64 12.95 -4.04
CA ARG A 69 9.04 13.20 -5.35
C ARG A 69 8.07 12.09 -5.75
N GLU A 70 8.45 10.83 -5.54
CA GLU A 70 7.57 9.70 -5.88
C GLU A 70 6.32 9.68 -4.98
N LEU A 71 6.47 9.96 -3.68
CA LEU A 71 5.33 10.10 -2.76
C LEU A 71 4.36 11.21 -3.20
N GLU A 72 4.86 12.38 -3.59
CA GLU A 72 4.06 13.49 -4.08
C GLU A 72 3.35 13.15 -5.40
N CYS A 73 4.00 12.42 -6.30
CA CYS A 73 3.39 11.91 -7.52
C CYS A 73 2.20 10.99 -7.21
N MET A 74 2.36 10.05 -6.27
CA MET A 74 1.28 9.13 -5.88
C MET A 74 0.11 9.85 -5.21
N LEU A 75 0.38 10.88 -4.40
CA LEU A 75 -0.68 11.68 -3.79
C LEU A 75 -1.54 12.39 -4.85
N LYS A 76 -0.93 12.90 -5.92
CA LYS A 76 -1.65 13.54 -7.03
C LYS A 76 -2.52 12.57 -7.85
N MET A 77 -2.27 11.26 -7.75
CA MET A 77 -3.09 10.24 -8.44
C MET A 77 -4.38 9.92 -7.71
N THR A 78 -4.49 10.28 -6.43
CA THR A 78 -5.80 10.25 -5.75
C THR A 78 -6.57 11.50 -6.17
N PRO A 79 -7.81 11.40 -6.69
CA PRO A 79 -8.60 12.58 -7.00
C PRO A 79 -8.76 13.41 -5.72
N GLU A 80 -8.41 14.69 -5.83
CA GLU A 80 -8.31 15.67 -4.76
C GLU A 80 -9.31 15.46 -3.62
N THR A 81 -8.78 15.22 -2.42
CA THR A 81 -9.37 15.73 -1.18
C THR A 81 -8.59 16.99 -0.81
N GLU A 82 -8.76 18.07 -1.58
CA GLU A 82 -8.22 19.36 -1.18
C GLU A 82 -8.91 19.79 0.13
N SER A 83 -8.08 20.09 1.13
CA SER A 83 -8.38 20.92 2.30
C SER A 83 -9.35 20.40 3.39
N VAL A 84 -8.75 20.09 4.55
CA VAL A 84 -9.12 20.50 5.92
C VAL A 84 -10.63 20.67 6.27
N SER A 85 -11.05 19.88 7.28
CA SER A 85 -12.14 20.09 8.25
C SER A 85 -13.53 19.46 7.99
N SER A 86 -13.95 18.70 9.00
CA SER A 86 -15.31 18.38 9.44
C SER A 86 -16.26 17.57 8.55
N ASP A 87 -16.68 16.45 9.12
CA ASP A 87 -17.95 15.73 8.99
C ASP A 87 -18.53 15.33 7.63
N SER A 88 -18.88 14.04 7.61
CA SER A 88 -20.00 13.40 6.92
C SER A 88 -19.82 12.86 5.49
N ALA A 89 -20.08 11.55 5.42
CA ALA A 89 -20.70 10.76 4.36
C ALA A 89 -20.15 10.91 2.92
N TYR A 90 -19.14 10.08 2.61
CA TYR A 90 -18.82 9.76 1.22
C TYR A 90 -19.86 8.79 0.64
N SER A 91 -20.73 9.31 -0.22
CA SER A 91 -21.34 8.57 -1.31
C SER A 91 -20.99 9.29 -2.60
N ASN A 92 -20.05 8.77 -3.38
CA ASN A 92 -20.10 8.99 -4.82
C ASN A 92 -19.41 7.87 -5.59
N SER A 93 -20.19 7.27 -6.47
CA SER A 93 -19.83 6.25 -7.45
C SER A 93 -19.02 6.86 -8.59
N ASN A 94 -17.75 6.48 -8.70
CA ASN A 94 -16.97 6.59 -9.92
C ASN A 94 -16.17 5.30 -10.11
N SER A 95 -16.22 4.73 -11.32
CA SER A 95 -15.78 3.38 -11.68
C SER A 95 -14.25 3.25 -11.78
N GLY A 96 -13.53 3.67 -10.74
CA GLY A 96 -12.21 3.13 -10.43
C GLY A 96 -12.42 2.05 -9.37
N SER A 97 -12.00 0.80 -9.63
CA SER A 97 -12.24 -0.30 -8.70
C SER A 97 -11.54 -0.02 -7.36
N CYS A 98 -12.26 0.59 -6.44
CA CYS A 98 -11.87 0.73 -5.05
C CYS A 98 -11.87 -0.68 -4.44
N TYR A 99 -10.70 -1.14 -4.02
CA TYR A 99 -10.62 -2.39 -3.28
C TYR A 99 -11.08 -2.09 -1.86
N HIS A 100 -12.34 -2.37 -1.59
CA HIS A 100 -12.77 -2.56 -0.21
C HIS A 100 -12.07 -3.81 0.31
N HIS A 101 -11.50 -3.74 1.52
CA HIS A 101 -11.23 -4.92 2.36
C HIS A 101 -12.57 -5.58 2.76
N LEU A 102 -13.35 -5.99 1.77
CA LEU A 102 -14.52 -6.83 1.96
C LEU A 102 -14.02 -8.14 2.54
N ARG A 103 -14.62 -8.47 3.69
CA ARG A 103 -14.71 -9.80 4.29
C ARG A 103 -15.04 -10.87 3.23
N ARG A 104 -14.08 -11.25 2.40
CA ARG A 104 -14.13 -12.48 1.63
C ARG A 104 -13.18 -13.45 2.32
N PRO A 105 -13.69 -14.44 3.06
CA PRO A 105 -12.85 -15.50 3.58
C PRO A 105 -12.11 -16.13 2.39
N MET A 106 -10.81 -16.33 2.58
CA MET A 106 -9.98 -17.13 1.70
C MET A 106 -10.70 -18.47 1.49
N VAL A 107 -11.26 -18.70 0.31
CA VAL A 107 -11.72 -20.03 -0.09
C VAL A 107 -10.44 -20.84 -0.28
N THR A 108 -10.14 -21.71 0.68
CA THR A 108 -9.11 -22.73 0.55
C THR A 108 -9.53 -23.73 -0.52
N PRO A 109 -8.70 -24.01 -1.55
CA PRO A 109 -8.98 -25.11 -2.46
C PRO A 109 -8.85 -26.42 -1.69
N ARG A 110 -9.84 -27.30 -1.89
CA ARG A 110 -9.95 -28.64 -1.30
C ARG A 110 -9.09 -29.64 -2.06
#